data_AF-A0A3C1K8K7-F1
#
_entry.id   AF-A0A3C1K8K7-F1
#
_cell.length_a   1.000
_cell.length_b   1.000
_cell.length_c   1.000
_cell.angle_alpha   90.00
_cell.angle_beta   90.00
_cell.angle_gamma   90.00
#
_symmetry.space_group_name_H-M   'P 1'
#
loop_
_entity.id
_entity.type
_entity.pdbx_description
1 polymer ?
#
loop_
_entity_poly.entity_id
_entity_poly.type
_entity_poly.pdbx_seq_one_letter_code
_entity_poly.pdbx_strand_id
1 'polypeptide(L)'
;MNVEQLDVTLRAARHAALGEPARLRIVDLLTLGDMSPGEIGITLGLPTNLVAHHLNVLESVGIVHRAKSEGDRRRSYVRLSEHSLGGLSPRFVEHAGRVVFVCSANSARSQLAAALWRMHSPIPALSGGTRPAGAIAD
;
A
#
# COMPACT_ATOMS: atom_id res chain seq x y z
N MET A 1 23.20 -8.03 -7.16
CA MET A 1 21.72 -7.92 -7.26
C MET A 1 21.34 -6.57 -6.67
N ASN A 2 20.66 -5.70 -7.43
CA ASN A 2 20.46 -4.29 -7.04
C ASN A 2 19.38 -4.17 -5.94
N VAL A 3 19.52 -3.23 -5.00
CA VAL A 3 18.59 -3.09 -3.85
C VAL A 3 17.15 -2.81 -4.31
N GLU A 4 16.98 -2.02 -5.37
CA GLU A 4 15.67 -1.73 -5.97
C GLU A 4 15.02 -2.96 -6.62
N GLN A 5 15.82 -3.81 -7.25
CA GLN A 5 15.34 -5.06 -7.85
C GLN A 5 14.85 -6.03 -6.77
N LEU A 6 15.59 -6.12 -5.66
CA LEU A 6 15.23 -6.92 -4.49
C LEU A 6 13.91 -6.43 -3.85
N ASP A 7 13.69 -5.11 -3.77
CA ASP A 7 12.45 -4.51 -3.26
C ASP A 7 11.24 -4.87 -4.15
N VAL A 8 11.38 -4.76 -5.47
CA VAL A 8 10.29 -5.08 -6.42
C VAL A 8 9.95 -6.57 -6.40
N THR A 9 10.94 -7.46 -6.38
CA THR A 9 10.70 -8.91 -6.32
C THR A 9 10.01 -9.29 -5.01
N LEU A 10 10.43 -8.73 -3.88
CA LEU A 10 9.77 -8.99 -2.59
C LEU A 10 8.33 -8.47 -2.58
N ARG A 11 8.10 -7.26 -3.10
CA ARG A 11 6.75 -6.70 -3.23
C ARG A 11 5.85 -7.59 -4.10
N ALA A 12 6.36 -8.07 -5.23
CA ALA A 12 5.62 -8.98 -6.11
C ALA A 12 5.26 -10.29 -5.39
N ALA A 13 6.19 -10.88 -4.63
CA ALA A 13 5.93 -12.08 -3.83
C ALA A 13 4.86 -11.84 -2.76
N ARG A 14 4.90 -10.69 -2.07
CA ARG A 14 3.86 -10.32 -1.11
C ARG A 14 2.50 -10.10 -1.77
N HIS A 15 2.44 -9.49 -2.96
CA HIS A 15 1.19 -9.40 -3.73
C HIS A 15 0.66 -10.76 -4.14
N ALA A 16 1.52 -11.67 -4.60
CA ALA A 16 1.12 -13.03 -4.94
C ALA A 16 0.56 -13.78 -3.71
N ALA A 17 1.18 -13.61 -2.55
CA ALA A 17 0.65 -14.12 -1.28
C ALA A 17 -0.71 -13.47 -0.98
N LEU A 18 -0.85 -12.16 -1.04
CA LEU A 18 -2.11 -11.47 -0.72
C LEU A 18 -3.20 -11.59 -1.81
N GLY A 19 -2.89 -12.16 -2.97
CA GLY A 19 -3.86 -12.40 -4.05
C GLY A 19 -4.88 -13.52 -3.77
N GLU A 20 -4.77 -14.22 -2.63
CA GLU A 20 -5.70 -15.29 -2.24
C GLU A 20 -6.68 -14.80 -1.16
N PRO A 21 -8.01 -14.90 -1.38
CA PRO A 21 -9.02 -14.46 -0.41
C PRO A 21 -8.87 -15.03 1.00
N ALA A 22 -8.55 -16.32 1.16
CA ALA A 22 -8.36 -16.90 2.49
C ALA A 22 -7.19 -16.25 3.23
N ARG A 23 -6.10 -15.92 2.53
CA ARG A 23 -4.92 -15.27 3.13
C ARG A 23 -5.20 -13.82 3.50
N LEU A 24 -5.99 -13.09 2.72
CA LEU A 24 -6.48 -11.75 3.09
C LEU A 24 -7.32 -11.80 4.37
N ARG A 25 -8.28 -12.73 4.45
CA ARG A 25 -9.11 -12.88 5.65
C ARG A 25 -8.30 -13.24 6.90
N ILE A 26 -7.23 -14.04 6.76
CA ILE A 26 -6.30 -14.32 7.86
C ILE A 26 -5.62 -13.03 8.32
N VAL A 27 -5.12 -12.21 7.38
CA VAL A 27 -4.50 -10.92 7.70
C VAL A 27 -5.49 -10.00 8.41
N ASP A 28 -6.73 -9.89 7.92
CA ASP A 28 -7.78 -9.08 8.53
C ASP A 28 -8.07 -9.52 9.97
N LEU A 29 -8.18 -10.83 10.23
CA LEU A 29 -8.37 -11.35 11.58
C LEU A 29 -7.24 -10.96 12.52
N LEU A 30 -5.99 -11.05 12.05
CA LEU A 30 -4.82 -10.74 12.85
C LEU A 30 -4.62 -9.23 13.10
N THR A 31 -5.37 -8.35 12.41
CA THR A 31 -5.42 -6.92 12.76
C THR A 31 -6.07 -6.66 14.12
N LEU A 32 -6.94 -7.58 14.57
CA LEU A 32 -7.63 -7.49 15.85
C LEU A 32 -6.83 -8.08 17.01
N GLY A 33 -5.77 -8.82 16.73
CA GLY A 33 -4.88 -9.43 17.72
C GLY A 33 -4.32 -10.77 17.28
N ASP A 34 -3.41 -11.30 18.10
CA ASP A 34 -2.78 -12.60 17.86
C ASP A 34 -3.79 -13.74 17.94
N MET A 35 -3.67 -14.73 17.05
CA MET A 35 -4.54 -15.91 17.05
C MET A 35 -3.74 -17.19 16.84
N SER A 36 -4.17 -18.29 17.47
CA SER A 36 -3.61 -19.60 17.16
C SER A 36 -4.10 -20.12 15.80
N PRO A 37 -3.36 -21.04 15.14
CA PRO A 37 -3.82 -21.65 13.89
C PRO A 37 -5.18 -22.35 14.00
N GLY A 38 -5.49 -22.91 15.17
CA GLY A 38 -6.78 -23.55 15.43
C GLY A 38 -7.93 -22.54 15.45
N GLU A 39 -7.75 -21.41 16.15
CA GLU A 39 -8.75 -20.34 16.19
C GLU A 39 -9.00 -19.74 14.79
N ILE A 40 -7.93 -19.51 14.01
CA ILE A 40 -8.04 -19.07 12.61
C ILE A 40 -8.88 -20.06 11.79
N GLY A 41 -8.61 -21.36 11.92
CA GLY A 41 -9.37 -22.39 11.21
C GLY A 41 -10.84 -22.41 11.59
N ILE A 42 -11.15 -22.31 12.89
CA ILE A 42 -12.53 -22.24 13.38
C ILE A 42 -13.24 -21.00 12.86
N THR A 43 -12.63 -19.81 12.99
CA THR A 43 -13.23 -18.54 12.59
C THR A 43 -13.47 -18.46 11.07
N LEU A 44 -12.58 -19.03 10.26
CA LEU A 44 -12.70 -19.01 8.80
C LEU A 44 -13.41 -20.22 8.21
N GLY A 45 -13.74 -21.24 9.03
CA GLY A 45 -14.30 -22.50 8.55
C GLY A 45 -13.33 -23.32 7.69
N LEU A 46 -12.03 -23.22 7.96
CA LEU A 46 -10.97 -23.83 7.15
C LEU A 46 -10.39 -25.08 7.82
N PRO A 47 -10.13 -26.15 7.05
CA PRO A 47 -9.38 -27.31 7.52
C PRO A 47 -7.97 -26.94 8.02
N THR A 48 -7.50 -27.62 9.06
CA THR A 48 -6.20 -27.34 9.71
C THR A 48 -5.02 -27.38 8.75
N ASN A 49 -5.01 -28.33 7.80
CA ASN A 49 -3.97 -28.44 6.78
C ASN A 49 -3.96 -27.22 5.82
N LEU A 50 -5.14 -26.71 5.46
CA LEU A 50 -5.25 -25.54 4.60
C LEU A 50 -4.82 -24.26 5.33
N VAL A 51 -5.20 -24.12 6.60
CA VAL A 51 -4.69 -23.03 7.45
C VAL A 51 -3.17 -23.08 7.55
N ALA A 52 -2.59 -24.26 7.81
CA ALA A 52 -1.14 -24.43 7.88
C ALA A 52 -0.46 -24.02 6.55
N HIS A 53 -1.02 -24.44 5.42
CA HIS A 53 -0.52 -24.04 4.10
C HIS A 53 -0.55 -22.52 3.92
N HIS A 54 -1.68 -21.87 4.20
CA HIS A 54 -1.80 -20.42 4.08
C HIS A 54 -0.84 -19.66 4.99
N LEU A 55 -0.68 -20.10 6.24
CA LEU A 55 0.25 -19.51 7.19
C LEU A 55 1.70 -19.65 6.73
N ASN A 56 2.10 -20.79 6.18
CA ASN A 56 3.46 -20.99 5.67
C ASN A 56 3.75 -20.07 4.46
N VAL A 57 2.77 -19.85 3.58
CA VAL A 57 2.91 -18.91 2.46
C VAL A 57 3.03 -17.47 2.97
N LEU A 58 2.25 -17.06 3.97
CA LEU A 58 2.33 -15.71 4.54
C LEU A 58 3.63 -15.48 5.32
N GLU A 59 4.12 -16.52 6.00
CA GLU A 59 5.38 -16.50 6.76
C GLU A 59 6.59 -16.39 5.83
N SER A 60 6.59 -17.09 4.69
CA SER A 60 7.72 -17.05 3.73
C SER A 60 7.95 -15.69 3.08
N VAL A 61 6.92 -14.83 3.01
CA VAL A 61 7.01 -13.44 2.52
C VAL A 61 7.03 -12.39 3.63
N GLY A 62 7.09 -12.85 4.89
CA GLY A 62 7.22 -12.01 6.08
C GLY A 62 5.97 -11.22 6.49
N ILE A 63 4.78 -11.62 6.02
CA ILE A 63 3.51 -10.97 6.42
C ILE A 63 3.15 -11.34 7.86
N VAL A 64 3.37 -12.59 8.25
CA VAL A 64 3.12 -13.09 9.61
C VAL A 64 4.36 -13.74 10.19
N HIS A 65 4.39 -13.87 11.52
CA HIS A 65 5.35 -14.69 12.23
C HIS A 65 4.68 -15.47 13.36
N ARG A 66 5.31 -16.57 13.79
CA ARG A 66 4.82 -17.40 14.90
C ARG A 66 5.57 -17.08 16.18
N ALA A 67 4.84 -16.82 17.25
CA ALA A 67 5.38 -16.65 18.61
C ALA A 67 4.92 -17.80 19.52
N LYS A 68 5.80 -18.24 20.43
CA LYS A 68 5.44 -19.23 21.47
C LYS A 68 4.82 -18.51 22.66
N SER A 69 3.81 -19.11 23.29
CA SER A 69 3.28 -18.66 24.58
C SER A 69 4.36 -18.68 25.65
N GLU A 70 4.53 -17.57 26.39
CA GLU A 70 5.53 -17.45 27.46
C GLU A 70 5.22 -18.30 28.70
N GLY A 71 3.95 -18.66 28.93
CA GLY A 71 3.53 -19.36 30.16
C GLY A 71 3.58 -20.89 30.13
N ASP A 72 3.43 -21.52 28.95
CA ASP A 72 3.34 -23.00 28.81
C ASP A 72 4.13 -23.52 27.59
N ARG A 73 4.57 -22.65 26.66
CA ARG A 73 5.16 -23.03 25.34
C ARG A 73 4.33 -23.99 24.47
N ARG A 74 3.19 -24.49 24.96
CA ARG A 74 2.33 -25.49 24.31
C ARG A 74 1.44 -24.89 23.23
N ARG A 75 1.21 -23.58 23.27
CA ARG A 75 0.41 -22.83 22.29
C ARG A 75 1.31 -21.90 21.47
N SER A 76 1.21 -22.01 20.14
CA SER A 76 1.81 -21.09 19.18
C SER A 76 0.73 -20.12 18.71
N TYR A 77 1.02 -18.83 18.80
CA TYR A 77 0.19 -17.77 18.25
C TYR A 77 0.84 -17.22 16.97
N VAL A 78 -0.01 -16.80 16.04
CA VAL A 78 0.37 -16.12 14.81
C VAL A 78 0.12 -14.63 15.03
N ARG A 79 1.06 -13.80 14.59
CA ARG A 79 0.97 -12.34 14.66
C ARG A 79 1.26 -11.72 13.30
N LEU A 80 0.71 -10.54 13.04
CA LEU A 80 1.20 -9.70 11.94
C LEU A 80 2.61 -9.19 12.26
N SER A 81 3.47 -9.17 11.25
CA SER A 81 4.76 -8.49 11.36
C SER A 81 4.56 -6.98 11.35
N GLU A 82 5.41 -6.23 12.08
CA GLU A 82 5.32 -4.76 12.23
C GLU A 82 5.26 -3.99 10.90
N HIS A 83 5.89 -4.52 9.85
CA HIS A 83 5.91 -3.94 8.50
C HIS A 83 5.33 -4.88 7.45
N SER A 84 4.40 -5.75 7.87
CA SER A 84 3.73 -6.74 7.01
C SER A 84 3.12 -6.10 5.75
N LEU A 85 2.39 -5.00 5.92
CA LEU A 85 1.72 -4.30 4.81
C LEU A 85 2.54 -3.15 4.21
N GLY A 86 3.73 -2.89 4.77
CA GLY A 86 4.64 -1.86 4.28
C GLY A 86 5.12 -2.17 2.86
N GLY A 87 5.13 -1.15 1.99
CA GLY A 87 5.66 -1.26 0.64
C GLY A 87 4.74 -1.95 -0.38
N LEU A 88 3.51 -2.32 -0.01
CA LEU A 88 2.52 -2.91 -0.92
C LEU A 88 1.82 -1.87 -1.82
N SER A 89 1.78 -0.61 -1.39
CA SER A 89 1.20 0.43 -2.22
C SER A 89 2.07 0.69 -3.46
N PRO A 90 1.46 1.04 -4.61
CA PRO A 90 2.21 1.62 -5.71
C PRO A 90 3.10 2.75 -5.18
N ARG A 91 4.38 2.68 -5.51
CA ARG A 91 5.29 3.80 -5.28
C ARG A 91 5.20 4.70 -6.51
N PHE A 92 5.18 6.01 -6.30
CA PHE A 92 5.37 6.94 -7.41
C PHE A 92 6.74 6.66 -8.02
N VAL A 93 6.74 6.12 -9.23
CA VAL A 93 7.95 5.76 -9.97
C VAL A 93 8.62 7.02 -10.54
N GLU A 94 7.85 8.11 -10.66
CA GLU A 94 8.27 9.39 -11.21
C GLU A 94 7.69 10.51 -10.33
N HIS A 95 8.50 11.50 -10.01
CA HIS A 95 7.98 12.79 -9.58
C HIS A 95 7.37 13.49 -10.80
N ALA A 96 6.30 14.26 -10.63
CA ALA A 96 5.76 15.05 -11.73
C ALA A 96 6.87 15.96 -12.28
N GLY A 97 7.34 15.70 -13.51
CA GLY A 97 8.37 16.53 -14.15
C GLY A 97 7.86 17.92 -14.51
N ARG A 98 6.53 18.11 -14.53
CA ARG A 98 5.85 19.41 -14.70
C ARG A 98 4.38 19.34 -14.25
N VAL A 99 3.84 20.48 -13.86
CA VAL A 99 2.42 20.69 -13.54
C VAL A 99 1.81 21.67 -14.56
N VAL A 100 0.59 21.42 -15.01
CA VAL A 100 -0.16 22.35 -15.86
C VAL A 100 -1.47 22.71 -15.18
N PHE A 101 -1.67 23.99 -14.89
CA PHE A 101 -2.91 24.52 -14.34
C PHE A 101 -3.87 24.87 -15.47
N VAL A 102 -5.08 24.33 -15.41
CA VAL A 102 -6.14 24.60 -16.38
C VAL A 102 -7.34 25.22 -15.68
N CYS A 103 -7.95 26.21 -16.32
CA CYS A 103 -9.23 26.73 -15.91
C CYS A 103 -10.10 26.95 -17.16
N SER A 104 -11.41 26.75 -17.00
CA SER A 104 -12.37 27.11 -18.03
C SER A 104 -12.21 28.59 -18.38
N ALA A 105 -12.10 28.88 -19.69
CA ALA A 105 -11.87 30.21 -20.26
C ALA A 105 -10.51 30.89 -19.96
N ASN A 106 -9.49 30.17 -19.46
CA ASN A 106 -8.19 30.75 -19.07
C ASN A 106 -8.30 32.05 -18.25
N SER A 107 -9.38 32.19 -17.47
CA SER A 107 -9.54 33.28 -16.50
C SER A 107 -8.31 33.26 -15.58
N ALA A 108 -7.75 34.43 -15.24
CA ALA A 108 -6.43 34.65 -14.61
C ALA A 108 -5.99 33.65 -13.51
N ARG A 109 -6.92 32.94 -12.88
CA ARG A 109 -6.75 31.83 -11.93
C ARG A 109 -5.71 30.77 -12.33
N SER A 110 -5.68 30.28 -13.58
CA SER A 110 -4.67 29.29 -14.00
C SER A 110 -3.26 29.89 -14.02
N GLN A 111 -3.14 31.17 -14.36
CA GLN A 111 -1.88 31.91 -14.38
C GLN A 111 -1.41 32.22 -12.96
N LEU A 112 -2.33 32.68 -12.10
CA LEU A 112 -2.08 32.90 -10.68
C LEU A 112 -1.64 31.60 -10.00
N ALA A 113 -2.35 30.49 -10.22
CA ALA A 113 -1.97 29.19 -9.68
C ALA A 113 -0.58 28.73 -10.14
N ALA A 114 -0.25 28.90 -11.43
CA ALA A 114 1.08 28.59 -11.95
C ALA A 114 2.18 29.49 -11.33
N ALA A 115 1.89 30.77 -11.08
CA ALA A 115 2.81 31.68 -10.43
C ALA A 115 3.03 31.34 -8.96
N LEU A 116 1.96 31.11 -8.20
CA LEU A 116 2.00 30.69 -6.79
C LEU A 116 2.76 29.36 -6.66
N TRP A 117 2.49 28.39 -7.53
CA TRP A 117 3.18 27.09 -7.50
C TRP A 117 4.69 27.23 -7.68
N ARG A 118 5.15 28.04 -8.64
CA ARG A 118 6.59 28.28 -8.87
C ARG A 118 7.30 28.91 -7.68
N MET A 119 6.58 29.62 -6.79
CA MET A 119 7.15 30.18 -5.56
C MET A 119 7.32 29.13 -4.45
N HIS A 120 6.55 28.04 -4.50
CA HIS A 120 6.47 27.06 -3.41
C HIS A 120 6.91 25.65 -3.79
N SER A 121 7.23 25.39 -5.06
CA SER A 121 7.57 24.06 -5.56
C SER A 121 8.73 24.10 -6.56
N PRO A 122 9.68 23.14 -6.48
CA PRO A 122 10.74 22.99 -7.49
C PRO A 122 10.22 22.35 -8.79
N ILE A 123 8.99 21.84 -8.80
CA ILE A 123 8.39 21.21 -9.98
C ILE A 123 7.93 22.30 -10.96
N PRO A 124 8.43 22.32 -12.21
CA PRO A 124 8.04 23.31 -13.22
C PRO A 124 6.51 23.40 -13.39
N ALA A 125 5.96 24.62 -13.48
CA ALA A 125 4.53 24.81 -13.71
C ALA A 125 4.20 25.73 -14.88
N LEU A 126 3.15 25.39 -15.61
CA LEU A 126 2.60 26.12 -16.75
C LEU A 126 1.10 26.34 -16.60
N SER A 127 0.56 27.33 -17.33
CA SER A 127 -0.88 27.50 -17.51
C SER A 127 -1.28 26.97 -18.88
N GLY A 128 -2.31 26.12 -18.94
CA GLY A 128 -2.72 25.35 -20.12
C GLY A 128 -4.06 25.80 -20.73
N GLY A 129 -4.35 27.10 -20.76
CA GLY A 129 -5.61 27.60 -21.31
C GLY A 129 -5.75 27.39 -22.82
N THR A 130 -6.90 26.91 -23.29
CA THR A 130 -7.18 26.65 -24.73
C THR A 130 -8.24 27.56 -25.35
N ARG A 131 -8.58 28.68 -24.70
CA ARG A 131 -9.40 29.78 -25.24
C ARG A 131 -9.40 30.90 -24.19
N PRO A 132 -8.57 31.95 -24.32
CA PRO A 132 -8.53 33.02 -23.33
C PRO A 132 -9.84 33.82 -23.34
N ALA A 133 -10.35 34.12 -22.14
CA ALA A 133 -11.40 35.11 -21.96
C ALA A 133 -10.91 36.49 -22.42
N GLY A 134 -11.80 37.29 -23.01
CA GLY A 134 -11.46 38.64 -23.49
C GLY A 134 -11.12 39.65 -22.38
N ALA A 135 -11.42 39.31 -21.12
CA ALA A 135 -11.12 40.12 -19.93
C ALA A 135 -10.90 39.22 -18.71
N ILE A 136 -10.21 39.77 -17.70
CA ILE A 136 -10.13 39.19 -16.36
C ILE A 136 -11.48 39.46 -15.68
N ALA A 137 -12.12 38.43 -15.11
CA ALA A 137 -13.35 38.63 -14.35
C ALA A 137 -13.04 39.49 -13.11
N ASP A 138 -13.83 40.55 -12.91
CA ASP A 138 -13.78 41.42 -11.73
C ASP A 138 -13.93 40.64 -10.41
#